data_AF-A0A528I903-F1
#
_entry.id   AF-A0A528I903-F1
#
_cell.length_a   1.000
_cell.length_b   1.000
_cell.length_c   1.000
_cell.angle_alpha   90.00
_cell.angle_beta   90.00
_cell.angle_gamma   90.00
#
_symmetry.space_group_name_H-M   'P 1'
#
loop_
_entity.id
_entity.type
_entity.pdbx_description
1 polymer ?
#
loop_
_entity_poly.entity_id
_entity_poly.type
_entity_poly.pdbx_seq_one_letter_code
_entity_poly.pdbx_strand_id
1 'polypeptide(L)'
;VAPRRGIPIYVNTGRATLKRLQDEGALAGMEAFGLIPVADTCTYVTSIIERLDGVVMTNSGKWAHYAPGNIGVSVAFGDIKDCIRSAAAGHVVRGAP
;
A
#
# COMPACT_ATOMS: atom_id res chain seq x y z
N VAL A 1 -14.95 4.67 -3.18
CA VAL A 1 -14.93 3.19 -3.33
C VAL A 1 -14.17 2.62 -2.14
N ALA A 2 -14.70 1.60 -1.46
CA ALA A 2 -14.03 1.00 -0.30
C ALA A 2 -13.17 -0.19 -0.75
N PRO A 3 -11.97 -0.39 -0.18
CA PRO A 3 -11.15 -1.56 -0.47
C PRO A 3 -11.86 -2.88 -0.19
N ARG A 4 -11.55 -3.90 -0.99
CA ARG A 4 -12.07 -5.26 -0.79
C ARG A 4 -11.39 -5.90 0.41
N ARG A 5 -12.17 -6.58 1.26
CA ARG A 5 -11.61 -7.40 2.34
C ARG A 5 -10.61 -8.43 1.79
N GLY A 6 -9.47 -8.54 2.45
CA GLY A 6 -8.40 -9.48 2.11
C GLY A 6 -7.32 -8.95 1.15
N ILE A 7 -7.43 -7.70 0.67
CA ILE A 7 -6.34 -7.05 -0.08
C ILE A 7 -5.50 -6.20 0.91
N PRO A 8 -4.22 -6.53 1.15
CA PRO A 8 -3.37 -5.74 2.04
C PRO A 8 -3.02 -4.38 1.41
N ILE A 9 -3.11 -3.32 2.19
CA ILE A 9 -2.78 -1.95 1.81
C ILE A 9 -1.70 -1.43 2.76
N TYR A 10 -0.46 -1.38 2.30
CA TYR A 10 0.64 -0.82 3.09
C TYR A 10 0.75 0.69 2.89
N VAL A 11 0.74 1.44 4.00
CA VAL A 11 0.88 2.90 3.99
C VAL A 11 2.16 3.30 4.71
N ASN A 12 3.19 3.69 3.94
CA ASN A 12 4.45 4.18 4.49
C ASN A 12 4.31 5.64 4.93
N THR A 13 4.69 5.93 6.16
CA THR A 13 4.71 7.31 6.70
C THR A 13 5.79 7.47 7.77
N GLY A 14 5.97 8.69 8.28
CA GLY A 14 6.88 8.94 9.40
C GLY A 14 6.20 8.68 10.76
N ARG A 15 6.95 8.26 11.79
CA ARG A 15 6.37 7.97 13.14
C ARG A 15 5.52 9.12 13.71
N ALA A 16 5.94 10.37 13.49
CA ALA A 16 5.21 11.53 13.99
C ALA A 16 3.85 11.70 13.30
N THR A 17 3.79 11.41 12.00
CA THR A 17 2.52 11.44 11.24
C THR A 17 1.62 10.29 11.66
N LEU A 18 2.18 9.08 11.82
CA LEU A 18 1.42 7.94 12.31
C LEU A 18 0.81 8.22 13.68
N LYS A 19 1.62 8.73 14.63
CA LYS A 19 1.14 9.11 15.96
C LYS A 19 0.01 10.14 15.89
N ARG A 20 0.18 11.20 15.10
CA ARG A 20 -0.85 12.22 14.93
C ARG A 20 -2.17 11.63 14.42
N LEU A 21 -2.13 10.77 13.40
CA LEU A 21 -3.32 10.11 12.85
C LEU A 21 -3.99 9.16 13.84
N GLN A 22 -3.22 8.53 14.73
CA GLN A 22 -3.75 7.72 15.82
C GLN A 22 -4.43 8.58 16.90
N ASP A 23 -3.77 9.65 17.33
CA ASP A 23 -4.30 10.58 18.34
C ASP A 23 -5.60 11.26 17.87
N GLU A 24 -5.70 11.56 16.57
CA GLU A 24 -6.90 12.12 15.93
C GLU A 24 -7.99 11.07 15.65
N GLY A 25 -7.74 9.78 15.89
CA GLY A 25 -8.67 8.70 15.57
C GLY A 25 -8.87 8.45 14.07
N ALA A 26 -8.05 9.05 13.20
CA ALA A 26 -8.19 8.98 11.74
C ALA A 26 -7.94 7.57 11.17
N LEU A 27 -7.27 6.69 11.92
CA LEU A 27 -7.02 5.30 11.55
C LEU A 27 -8.04 4.31 12.13
N ALA A 28 -9.01 4.78 12.93
CA ALA A 28 -9.97 3.90 13.58
C ALA A 28 -10.77 3.08 12.55
N GLY A 29 -10.74 1.75 12.68
CA GLY A 29 -11.45 0.81 11.80
C GLY A 29 -10.81 0.63 10.42
N MET A 30 -9.67 1.24 10.14
CA MET A 30 -8.98 1.08 8.85
C MET A 30 -8.40 -0.33 8.67
N GLU A 31 -8.16 -1.05 9.77
CA GLU A 31 -7.75 -2.47 9.72
C GLU A 31 -8.80 -3.36 9.04
N ALA A 32 -10.08 -2.99 9.12
CA ALA A 32 -11.17 -3.73 8.46
C ALA A 32 -11.08 -3.69 6.92
N PHE A 33 -10.34 -2.71 6.38
CA PHE A 33 -10.06 -2.57 4.95
C PHE A 33 -8.69 -3.13 4.54
N GLY A 34 -7.95 -3.74 5.47
CA GLY A 34 -6.61 -4.28 5.20
C GLY A 34 -5.50 -3.23 5.23
N LEU A 35 -5.74 -2.04 5.81
CA LEU A 35 -4.73 -0.98 5.91
C LEU A 35 -3.70 -1.29 7.00
N ILE A 36 -2.43 -1.26 6.63
CA ILE A 36 -1.27 -1.57 7.46
C ILE A 36 -0.30 -0.38 7.43
N PRO A 37 -0.27 0.47 8.47
CA PRO A 37 0.70 1.56 8.54
C PRO A 37 2.11 1.02 8.78
N VAL A 38 3.10 1.56 8.05
CA VAL A 38 4.51 1.22 8.20
C VAL A 38 5.30 2.49 8.44
N ALA A 39 5.89 2.64 9.63
CA ALA A 39 6.61 3.84 10.02
C ALA A 39 8.12 3.73 9.76
N ASP A 40 8.70 4.77 9.17
CA ASP A 40 10.16 5.00 9.05
C ASP A 40 10.98 3.87 8.42
N THR A 41 10.35 3.01 7.61
CA THR A 41 11.05 1.96 6.90
C THR A 41 10.40 1.65 5.54
N CYS A 42 11.17 1.01 4.68
CA CYS A 42 10.74 0.60 3.35
C CYS A 42 10.29 -0.86 3.36
N THR A 43 9.15 -1.15 2.72
CA THR A 43 8.56 -2.50 2.65
C THR A 43 9.24 -3.44 1.65
N TYR A 44 10.28 -2.98 0.95
CA TYR A 44 11.07 -3.74 -0.03
C TYR A 44 12.53 -3.96 0.40
N VAL A 45 12.88 -3.60 1.64
CA VAL A 45 14.23 -3.79 2.21
C VAL A 45 14.14 -4.70 3.43
N THR A 46 13.18 -4.46 4.30
CA THR A 46 12.80 -5.38 5.37
C THR A 46 11.58 -6.18 4.89
N SER A 47 11.57 -7.49 5.12
CA SER A 47 10.50 -8.42 4.70
C SER A 47 9.20 -8.17 5.49
N ILE A 48 8.55 -7.03 5.26
CA ILE A 48 7.30 -6.59 5.91
C ILE A 48 6.08 -7.08 5.11
N ILE A 49 6.26 -7.36 3.82
CA ILE A 49 5.18 -7.81 2.95
C ILE A 49 5.00 -9.31 3.13
N GLU A 50 3.82 -9.71 3.62
CA GLU A 50 3.50 -11.09 3.97
C GLU A 50 3.11 -11.94 2.75
N ARG A 51 2.70 -11.30 1.65
CA ARG A 51 2.24 -11.95 0.42
C ARG A 51 2.89 -11.33 -0.81
N LEU A 52 3.64 -12.17 -1.53
CA LEU A 52 4.38 -11.80 -2.74
C LEU A 52 3.75 -12.41 -4.00
N ASP A 53 2.63 -13.13 -3.85
CA ASP A 53 1.88 -13.71 -4.95
C ASP A 53 1.07 -12.63 -5.70
N GLY A 54 1.58 -12.19 -6.85
CA GLY A 54 0.86 -11.36 -7.80
C GLY A 54 1.45 -9.97 -8.04
N VAL A 55 0.58 -9.01 -8.35
CA VAL A 55 0.94 -7.63 -8.72
C VAL A 55 0.67 -6.69 -7.56
N VAL A 56 1.66 -5.88 -7.20
CA VAL A 56 1.51 -4.78 -6.24
C VAL A 56 1.37 -3.47 -6.98
N MET A 57 0.31 -2.71 -6.69
CA MET A 57 0.18 -1.34 -7.17
C MET A 57 0.78 -0.34 -6.18
N THR A 58 1.58 0.60 -6.66
CA THR A 58 2.19 1.65 -5.82
C THR A 58 2.18 3.02 -6.50
N ASN A 59 2.14 4.07 -5.69
CA ASN A 59 2.35 5.46 -6.11
C ASN A 59 3.76 5.99 -5.81
N SER A 60 4.66 5.14 -5.30
CA SER A 60 6.05 5.50 -5.05
C SER A 60 6.95 4.98 -6.18
N GLY A 61 7.55 5.90 -6.95
CA GLY A 61 8.49 5.55 -8.01
C GLY A 61 9.72 4.78 -7.50
N LYS A 62 10.21 5.11 -6.30
CA LYS A 62 11.34 4.40 -5.67
C LYS A 62 11.00 2.94 -5.40
N TRP A 63 9.87 2.70 -4.73
CA TRP A 63 9.34 1.36 -4.49
C TRP A 63 9.13 0.59 -5.79
N ALA A 64 8.52 1.22 -6.80
CA ALA A 64 8.27 0.59 -8.09
C ALA A 64 9.54 0.14 -8.81
N HIS A 65 10.64 0.88 -8.63
CA HIS A 65 11.94 0.55 -9.20
C HIS A 65 12.63 -0.61 -8.46
N TYR A 66 12.68 -0.58 -7.13
CA TYR A 66 13.48 -1.54 -6.34
C TYR A 66 12.75 -2.83 -5.97
N ALA A 67 11.43 -2.79 -5.74
CA ALA A 67 10.69 -3.94 -5.23
C ALA A 67 10.75 -5.19 -6.13
N PRO A 68 10.67 -5.09 -7.49
CA PRO A 68 10.80 -6.27 -8.34
C PRO A 68 12.11 -7.03 -8.12
N GLY A 69 13.22 -6.29 -8.02
CA GLY A 69 14.55 -6.89 -7.83
C GLY A 69 14.79 -7.39 -6.41
N ASN A 70 14.24 -6.71 -5.40
CA ASN A 70 14.51 -7.03 -3.99
C ASN A 70 13.60 -8.13 -3.43
N ILE A 71 12.33 -8.15 -3.83
CA ILE A 71 11.31 -9.04 -3.24
C ILE A 71 10.50 -9.82 -4.28
N GLY A 72 10.89 -9.77 -5.57
CA GLY A 72 10.34 -10.64 -6.60
C GLY A 72 8.90 -10.36 -7.02
N VAL A 73 8.36 -9.18 -6.69
CA VAL A 73 6.97 -8.81 -7.01
C VAL A 73 6.84 -8.21 -8.41
N SER A 74 5.69 -8.43 -9.04
CA SER A 74 5.29 -7.64 -10.21
C SER A 74 4.71 -6.30 -9.78
N VAL A 75 4.95 -5.23 -10.54
CA VAL A 75 4.59 -3.87 -10.13
C VAL A 75 3.68 -3.19 -11.15
N ALA A 76 2.62 -2.56 -10.63
CA ALA A 76 1.87 -1.53 -11.32
C ALA A 76 2.14 -0.16 -10.67
N PHE A 77 2.67 0.80 -11.44
CA PHE A 77 2.85 2.16 -10.94
C PHE A 77 1.65 3.05 -11.32
N GLY A 78 1.10 3.84 -10.40
CA GLY A 78 0.01 4.78 -10.67
C GLY A 78 -0.18 5.79 -9.54
N ASP A 79 -1.27 6.54 -9.52
CA ASP A 79 -1.53 7.52 -8.45
C ASP A 79 -2.20 6.87 -7.21
N ILE A 80 -2.39 7.65 -6.15
CA ILE A 80 -3.05 7.15 -4.92
C ILE A 80 -4.51 6.74 -5.17
N LYS A 81 -5.21 7.38 -6.11
CA LYS A 81 -6.62 7.06 -6.42
C LYS A 81 -6.69 5.70 -7.12
N ASP A 82 -5.74 5.39 -7.99
CA ASP A 82 -5.62 4.12 -8.67
C ASP A 82 -5.23 2.99 -7.73
N CYS A 83 -4.35 3.24 -6.76
CA CYS A 83 -4.08 2.28 -5.68
C CYS A 83 -5.37 1.91 -4.94
N ILE A 84 -6.18 2.90 -4.55
CA ILE A 84 -7.45 2.67 -3.84
C ILE A 84 -8.47 1.94 -4.73
N ARG A 85 -8.61 2.32 -6.01
CA ARG A 85 -9.50 1.65 -6.96
C ARG A 85 -9.10 0.20 -7.18
N SER A 86 -7.81 -0.06 -7.35
CA SER A 86 -7.28 -1.42 -7.54
C SER A 86 -7.49 -2.28 -6.30
N ALA A 87 -7.26 -1.73 -5.11
CA ALA A 87 -7.53 -2.44 -3.85
C ALA A 87 -9.02 -2.75 -3.65
N ALA A 88 -9.91 -1.88 -4.14
CA ALA A 88 -11.35 -2.14 -4.15
C ALA A 88 -11.76 -3.20 -5.20
N ALA A 89 -11.13 -3.21 -6.36
CA ALA A 89 -11.44 -4.12 -7.46
C ALA A 89 -10.81 -5.51 -7.30
N GLY A 90 -9.73 -5.64 -6.52
CA GLY A 90 -8.95 -6.87 -6.39
C GLY A 90 -8.07 -7.20 -7.61
N HIS A 91 -7.92 -6.25 -8.54
CA HIS A 91 -7.04 -6.32 -9.71
C HIS A 91 -6.61 -4.91 -10.10
N VAL A 92 -5.60 -4.78 -10.96
CA VAL A 92 -5.08 -3.47 -11.38
C VAL A 92 -6.14 -2.69 -12.17
N VAL A 93 -6.49 -1.51 -11.67
CA VAL A 93 -7.36 -0.52 -12.32
C VAL A 93 -6.60 0.79 -12.42
N ARG A 94 -6.50 1.32 -13.65
CA ARG A 94 -5.88 2.62 -13.94
C ARG A 94 -6.96 3.62 -14.31
N GLY A 95 -6.81 4.86 -13.84
CA GLY A 95 -7.61 5.97 -14.35
C GLY A 95 -7.35 6.20 -15.83
N ALA A 96 -8.35 6.70 -16.56
CA ALA A 96 -8.10 7.27 -17.88
C ALA A 96 -7.11 8.45 -17.73
N PRO A 97 -6.20 8.64 -18.70
CA PRO A 97 -5.22 9.74 -18.67
C PRO A 97 -5.87 11.12 -18.64
#